data_AF-A0A535ADE8-F1
#
_entry.id   AF-A0A535ADE8-F1
#
_cell.length_a   1.000
_cell.length_b   1.000
_cell.length_c   1.000
_cell.angle_alpha   90.00
_cell.angle_beta   90.00
_cell.angle_gamma   90.00
#
_symmetry.space_group_name_H-M   'P 1'
#
loop_
_entity.id
_entity.type
_entity.pdbx_description
1 polymer ?
#
loop_
_entity_poly.entity_id
_entity_poly.type
_entity_poly.pdbx_seq_one_letter_code
_entity_poly.pdbx_strand_id
1 'polypeptide(L)'
;MPQVDRIRLRAVPRVVCQAERGTGNDGEGVETPATTLDEVFTRLKLTHCDFLKIDCEGAEYEIMFHATADTLRRIRHISMEYHDGVTSHSHGELRAFLEKHGFRVQVHGNAAHRNLGYLYATNAG
;
A
#
# COMPACT_ATOMS: atom_id res chain seq x y z
N MET A 1 11.20 17.40 21.96
CA MET A 1 10.92 16.87 20.61
C MET A 1 10.16 15.56 20.80
N PRO A 2 8.94 15.39 20.27
CA PRO A 2 8.22 14.14 20.49
C PRO A 2 8.93 13.01 19.71
N GLN A 3 9.08 11.85 20.36
CA GLN A 3 9.61 10.65 19.74
C GLN A 3 8.67 10.21 18.61
N VAL A 4 9.23 9.96 17.44
CA VAL A 4 8.54 9.26 16.36
C VAL A 4 8.60 7.78 16.69
N ASP A 5 7.48 7.20 17.11
CA ASP A 5 7.36 5.75 17.31
C ASP A 5 7.54 5.06 15.96
N ARG A 6 8.70 4.40 15.77
CA ARG A 6 8.94 3.52 14.62
C ARG A 6 8.13 2.26 14.79
N ILE A 7 6.89 2.27 14.32
CA ILE A 7 6.03 1.09 14.27
C ILE A 7 6.48 0.22 13.08
N ARG A 8 7.02 -0.97 13.37
CA ARG A 8 7.23 -2.00 12.34
C ARG A 8 5.88 -2.59 11.97
N LEU A 9 5.28 -2.09 10.88
CA LEU A 9 4.16 -2.74 10.22
C LEU A 9 4.66 -4.06 9.62
N ARG A 10 4.16 -5.19 10.15
CA ARG A 10 4.11 -6.42 9.37
C ARG A 10 2.84 -6.30 8.55
N ALA A 11 2.98 -6.12 7.23
CA ALA A 11 1.92 -6.39 6.28
C ALA A 11 1.84 -7.91 6.12
N VAL A 12 0.62 -8.38 5.98
CA VAL A 12 0.30 -9.77 6.17
C VAL A 12 -0.93 -9.90 5.20
N PRO A 13 -1.07 -10.88 4.28
CA PRO A 13 -2.26 -11.01 3.41
C PRO A 13 -3.01 -12.34 3.55
N ARG A 14 -4.30 -12.38 3.19
CA ARG A 14 -5.02 -13.64 2.96
C ARG A 14 -4.63 -14.15 1.56
N VAL A 15 -3.37 -14.59 1.45
CA VAL A 15 -2.64 -15.06 0.25
C VAL A 15 -2.27 -13.93 -0.73
N VAL A 16 -1.04 -13.42 -0.59
CA VAL A 16 -0.31 -12.73 -1.66
C VAL A 16 0.98 -13.51 -1.89
N CYS A 17 1.15 -14.05 -3.10
CA CYS A 17 2.44 -14.55 -3.53
C CYS A 17 3.32 -13.35 -3.87
N GLN A 18 4.24 -12.95 -2.97
CA GLN A 18 5.35 -12.09 -3.36
C GLN A 18 6.36 -12.91 -4.15
N ALA A 19 6.59 -12.54 -5.42
CA ALA A 19 7.70 -13.06 -6.20
C ALA A 19 8.81 -12.01 -6.26
N GLU A 20 9.80 -12.10 -5.38
CA GLU A 20 11.05 -11.36 -5.55
C GLU A 20 11.76 -11.98 -6.77
N ARG A 21 11.92 -11.24 -7.87
CA ARG A 21 12.67 -11.73 -9.04
C ARG A 21 14.18 -11.73 -8.75
N GLY A 22 14.62 -12.71 -7.98
CA GLY A 22 16.01 -13.15 -7.94
C GLY A 22 16.32 -13.94 -9.22
N THR A 23 17.44 -13.64 -9.87
CA THR A 23 17.96 -14.44 -11.00
C THR A 23 18.47 -15.79 -10.47
N GLY A 24 17.55 -16.70 -10.18
CA GLY A 24 17.84 -18.03 -9.66
C GLY A 24 16.57 -18.88 -9.60
N ASN A 25 16.53 -19.89 -10.46
CA ASN A 25 15.71 -21.10 -10.46
C ASN A 25 14.39 -21.08 -9.64
N ASP A 26 13.25 -21.07 -10.35
CA ASP A 26 11.90 -21.44 -9.88
C ASP A 26 11.69 -21.30 -8.36
N GLY A 27 11.69 -20.05 -7.88
CA GLY A 27 11.52 -19.73 -6.47
C GLY A 27 10.14 -20.15 -6.00
N GLU A 28 10.07 -21.23 -5.22
CA GLU A 28 8.86 -21.65 -4.53
C GLU A 28 8.48 -20.57 -3.51
N GLY A 29 7.32 -19.94 -3.71
CA GLY A 29 6.83 -18.88 -2.82
C GLY A 29 6.55 -19.43 -1.42
N VAL A 30 6.94 -18.69 -0.38
CA VAL A 30 6.61 -19.04 1.01
C VAL A 30 5.33 -18.31 1.40
N GLU A 31 4.30 -19.08 1.78
CA GLU A 31 3.10 -18.51 2.36
C GLU A 31 3.41 -17.94 3.75
N THR A 32 3.08 -16.67 3.92
CA THR A 32 3.10 -15.98 5.21
C THR A 32 1.70 -15.49 5.50
N PRO A 33 1.25 -15.50 6.77
CA PRO A 33 -0.10 -15.06 7.13
C PRO A 33 -0.46 -13.66 6.58
N ALA A 34 -1.77 -13.30 6.61
CA ALA A 34 -2.10 -11.99 7.17
C ALA A 34 -3.33 -11.07 7.03
N THR A 35 -3.12 -9.77 7.34
CA THR A 35 -3.95 -8.77 8.04
C THR A 35 -4.31 -7.57 7.16
N THR A 36 -5.46 -6.97 7.42
CA THR A 36 -5.92 -5.79 6.69
C THR A 36 -5.45 -4.49 7.33
N LEU A 37 -5.53 -3.39 6.56
CA LEU A 37 -5.27 -2.06 7.11
C LEU A 37 -6.25 -1.71 8.24
N ASP A 38 -7.53 -2.12 8.14
CA ASP A 38 -8.54 -1.92 9.18
C ASP A 38 -8.21 -2.67 10.49
N GLU A 39 -7.71 -3.90 10.37
CA GLU A 39 -7.26 -4.70 11.53
C GLU A 39 -6.05 -4.06 12.22
N VAL A 40 -5.12 -3.49 11.44
CA VAL A 40 -3.99 -2.72 11.98
C VAL A 40 -4.50 -1.53 12.79
N PHE A 41 -5.42 -0.73 12.24
CA PHE A 41 -6.00 0.41 12.94
C PHE A 41 -6.73 -0.01 14.22
N THR A 42 -7.52 -1.07 14.15
CA THR A 42 -8.28 -1.59 15.29
C THR A 42 -7.36 -2.11 16.39
N ARG A 43 -6.42 -2.99 16.04
CA ARG A 43 -5.52 -3.65 17.00
C ARG A 43 -4.59 -2.66 17.68
N LEU A 44 -4.09 -1.67 16.93
CA LEU A 44 -3.22 -0.62 17.46
C LEU A 44 -3.99 0.57 18.04
N LYS A 45 -5.34 0.52 17.99
CA LYS A 45 -6.23 1.60 18.44
C LYS A 45 -5.88 2.96 17.81
N LEU A 46 -5.49 2.94 16.54
CA LEU A 46 -5.14 4.15 15.79
C LEU A 46 -6.41 4.94 15.49
N THR A 47 -6.46 6.15 16.02
CA THR A 47 -7.49 7.14 15.67
C THR A 47 -7.10 7.92 14.41
N HIS A 48 -5.80 8.02 14.12
CA HIS A 48 -5.23 8.79 13.02
C HIS A 48 -3.90 8.22 12.55
N CYS A 49 -3.56 8.43 11.28
CA CYS A 49 -2.27 8.12 10.68
C CYS A 49 -1.81 9.30 9.83
N ASP A 50 -0.78 10.02 10.28
CA ASP A 50 -0.26 11.16 9.52
C ASP A 50 0.42 10.73 8.21
N PHE A 51 1.12 9.60 8.20
CA PHE A 51 1.88 9.16 7.04
C PHE A 51 1.91 7.63 6.94
N LEU A 52 1.44 7.12 5.81
CA LEU A 52 1.46 5.71 5.45
C LEU A 52 2.38 5.50 4.24
N LYS A 53 3.45 4.71 4.40
CA LYS A 53 4.27 4.23 3.28
C LYS A 53 3.84 2.81 2.91
N ILE A 54 3.67 2.54 1.62
CA ILE A 54 3.38 1.21 1.08
C ILE A 54 4.39 0.86 -0.02
N ASP A 55 4.87 -0.38 0.02
CA ASP A 55 5.86 -0.94 -0.90
C ASP A 55 5.79 -2.47 -0.81
N CYS A 56 5.01 -3.11 -1.69
CA CYS A 56 4.61 -4.51 -1.49
C CYS A 56 4.57 -5.35 -2.77
N GLU A 57 5.24 -4.92 -3.84
CA GLU A 57 5.41 -5.72 -5.08
C GLU A 57 4.08 -6.29 -5.62
N GLY A 58 3.01 -5.48 -5.61
CA GLY A 58 1.66 -5.85 -6.08
C GLY A 58 0.61 -5.98 -4.98
N ALA A 59 0.98 -6.20 -3.71
CA ALA A 59 -0.01 -6.28 -2.62
C ALA A 59 -0.70 -4.94 -2.33
N GLU A 60 -0.14 -3.83 -2.79
CA GLU A 60 -0.68 -2.49 -2.59
C GLU A 60 -2.13 -2.34 -3.07
N TYR A 61 -2.50 -3.01 -4.17
CA TYR A 61 -3.86 -2.94 -4.70
C TYR A 61 -4.86 -3.58 -3.73
N GLU A 62 -4.57 -4.79 -3.24
CA GLU A 62 -5.44 -5.49 -2.29
C GLU A 62 -5.54 -4.71 -0.98
N ILE A 63 -4.41 -4.24 -0.44
CA ILE A 63 -4.38 -3.44 0.79
C ILE A 63 -5.30 -2.22 0.68
N MET A 64 -5.22 -1.51 -0.45
CA MET A 64 -5.98 -0.27 -0.63
C MET A 64 -7.45 -0.53 -0.95
N PHE A 65 -7.76 -1.46 -1.85
CA PHE A 65 -9.13 -1.72 -2.29
C PHE A 65 -9.99 -2.41 -1.23
N HIS A 66 -9.38 -3.10 -0.26
CA HIS A 66 -10.09 -3.69 0.87
C HIS A 66 -10.15 -2.78 2.10
N ALA A 67 -9.38 -1.68 2.15
CA ALA A 67 -9.46 -0.74 3.26
C ALA A 67 -10.82 -0.04 3.30
N THR A 68 -11.43 0.02 4.48
CA THR A 68 -12.72 0.72 4.63
C THR A 68 -12.57 2.23 4.46
N ALA A 69 -13.64 2.89 4.01
CA ALA A 69 -13.69 4.34 3.93
C ALA A 69 -13.43 5.01 5.29
N ASP A 70 -13.77 4.37 6.42
CA ASP A 70 -13.47 4.90 7.74
C ASP A 70 -11.97 4.92 8.02
N THR A 71 -11.27 3.82 7.76
CA THR A 71 -9.81 3.74 7.89
C THR A 71 -9.10 4.71 6.94
N LEU A 72 -9.54 4.78 5.69
CA LEU A 72 -8.96 5.69 4.69
C LEU A 72 -9.08 7.15 5.11
N ARG A 73 -10.22 7.58 5.66
CA ARG A 73 -10.39 8.97 6.14
C ARG A 73 -9.43 9.36 7.26
N ARG A 74 -8.97 8.39 8.05
CA ARG A 74 -8.02 8.62 9.16
C ARG A 74 -6.57 8.73 8.69
N ILE A 75 -6.29 8.58 7.40
CA ILE A 75 -4.93 8.67 6.84
C ILE A 75 -4.77 10.02 6.16
N ARG A 76 -3.77 10.79 6.58
CA ARG A 76 -3.50 12.13 6.03
C ARG A 76 -2.65 12.08 4.76
N HIS A 77 -1.56 11.32 4.78
CA HIS A 77 -0.64 11.21 3.67
C HIS A 77 -0.33 9.75 3.36
N ILE A 78 -0.29 9.41 2.07
CA ILE A 78 0.16 8.12 1.56
C ILE A 78 1.32 8.37 0.60
N SER A 79 2.40 7.62 0.77
CA SER A 79 3.44 7.45 -0.23
C SER A 79 3.48 5.97 -0.61
N MET A 80 3.47 5.66 -1.90
CA MET A 80 3.34 4.29 -2.37
C MET A 80 4.22 4.06 -3.59
N GLU A 81 4.89 2.91 -3.66
CA GLU A 81 5.41 2.39 -4.93
C GLU A 81 4.35 1.45 -5.51
N TYR A 82 3.92 1.71 -6.75
CA TYR A 82 2.97 0.86 -7.46
C TYR A 82 3.71 -0.06 -8.42
N HIS A 83 3.19 -1.27 -8.62
CA HIS A 83 3.76 -2.28 -9.51
C HIS A 83 2.69 -2.75 -10.52
N ASP A 84 2.68 -2.15 -11.71
CA ASP A 84 1.78 -2.54 -12.80
C ASP A 84 2.19 -3.90 -13.39
N GLY A 85 1.21 -4.67 -13.83
CA GLY A 85 1.43 -5.96 -14.50
C GLY A 85 1.85 -7.10 -13.58
N VAL A 86 1.92 -6.87 -12.25
CA VAL A 86 2.04 -7.93 -11.23
C VAL A 86 0.66 -8.48 -10.87
N THR A 87 -0.37 -7.65 -10.91
CA THR A 87 -1.78 -8.05 -10.73
C THR A 87 -2.60 -7.65 -11.96
N SER A 88 -3.90 -7.95 -11.97
CA SER A 88 -4.83 -7.43 -12.99
C SER A 88 -5.13 -5.94 -12.84
N HIS A 89 -4.71 -5.32 -11.74
CA HIS A 89 -4.92 -3.91 -11.46
C HIS A 89 -3.77 -3.04 -11.94
N SER A 90 -4.10 -1.76 -12.11
CA SER A 90 -3.19 -0.70 -12.54
C SER A 90 -3.15 0.45 -11.54
N HIS A 91 -2.05 1.20 -11.54
CA HIS A 91 -1.96 2.44 -10.77
C HIS A 91 -3.04 3.47 -11.13
N GLY A 92 -3.61 3.39 -12.35
CA GLY A 92 -4.73 4.22 -12.77
C GLY A 92 -6.01 3.94 -11.95
N GLU A 93 -6.32 2.67 -11.72
CA GLU A 93 -7.43 2.27 -10.84
C GLU A 93 -7.16 2.66 -9.39
N LEU A 94 -5.92 2.46 -8.93
CA LEU A 94 -5.50 2.85 -7.59
C LEU A 94 -5.65 4.35 -7.34
N ARG A 95 -5.22 5.17 -8.30
CA ARG A 95 -5.42 6.62 -8.30
C ARG A 95 -6.90 6.97 -8.22
N ALA A 96 -7.73 6.42 -9.10
CA ALA A 96 -9.16 6.71 -9.16
C ALA A 96 -9.87 6.32 -7.85
N PHE A 97 -9.49 5.18 -7.28
CA PHE A 97 -10.00 4.71 -5.98
C PHE A 97 -9.67 5.69 -4.85
N LEU A 98 -8.41 6.15 -4.78
CA LEU A 98 -7.97 7.10 -3.76
C LEU A 98 -8.65 8.47 -3.92
N GLU A 99 -8.75 8.97 -5.16
CA GLU A 99 -9.46 10.21 -5.48
C GLU A 99 -10.94 10.12 -5.08
N LYS A 100 -11.60 8.98 -5.33
CA LYS A 100 -12.99 8.72 -4.90
C LYS A 100 -13.15 8.76 -3.36
N HIS A 101 -12.10 8.45 -2.61
CA HIS A 101 -12.09 8.50 -1.14
C HIS A 101 -11.57 9.83 -0.58
N GLY A 102 -11.50 10.87 -1.40
CA GLY A 102 -11.21 12.25 -0.95
C GLY A 102 -9.73 12.63 -0.99
N PHE A 103 -8.85 11.76 -1.48
CA PHE A 103 -7.44 12.10 -1.62
C PHE A 103 -7.18 12.93 -2.87
N ARG A 104 -6.24 13.87 -2.77
CA ARG A 104 -5.56 14.47 -3.93
C ARG A 104 -4.35 13.61 -4.25
N VAL A 105 -4.28 13.10 -5.48
CA VAL A 105 -3.26 12.11 -5.87
C VAL A 105 -2.29 12.69 -6.90
N GLN A 106 -1.00 12.41 -6.73
CA GLN A 106 0.08 12.69 -7.67
C GLN A 106 0.78 11.38 -8.03
N VAL A 107 1.07 11.18 -9.31
CA VAL A 107 1.73 9.97 -9.82
C VAL A 107 3.00 10.38 -10.55
N HIS A 108 4.09 9.67 -10.27
CA HIS A 108 5.40 9.88 -10.87
C HIS A 108 5.93 8.53 -11.36
N GLY A 109 6.15 8.39 -12.66
CA GLY A 109 6.75 7.17 -13.21
C GLY A 109 8.22 7.02 -12.81
N ASN A 110 8.74 5.79 -12.86
CA ASN A 110 10.16 5.52 -12.71
C ASN A 110 10.86 5.49 -14.07
N ALA A 111 11.95 6.24 -14.22
CA ALA A 111 12.70 6.32 -15.49
C ALA A 111 13.44 5.00 -15.83
N ALA A 112 13.83 4.22 -14.82
CA ALA A 112 14.54 2.95 -15.01
C ALA A 112 13.58 1.77 -15.26
N HIS A 113 12.36 1.85 -14.75
CA HIS A 113 11.40 0.74 -14.76
C HIS A 113 10.02 1.21 -15.22
N ARG A 114 9.58 0.74 -16.39
CA ARG A 114 8.32 1.19 -17.02
C ARG A 114 7.04 0.76 -16.29
N ASN A 115 7.14 -0.31 -15.49
CA ASN A 115 5.98 -0.95 -14.86
C ASN A 115 5.89 -0.62 -13.36
N LEU A 116 6.70 0.30 -12.85
CA LEU A 116 6.59 0.76 -11.47
C LEU A 116 6.81 2.27 -11.39
N GLY A 117 6.36 2.85 -10.30
CA GLY A 117 6.51 4.27 -10.02
C GLY A 117 5.93 4.65 -8.67
N TYR A 118 5.86 5.95 -8.41
CA TYR A 118 5.45 6.48 -7.12
C TYR A 118 4.08 7.15 -7.20
N LEU A 119 3.23 6.83 -6.24
CA LEU A 119 1.96 7.50 -5.99
C LEU A 119 2.03 8.21 -4.64
N TYR A 120 1.69 9.49 -4.62
CA TYR A 120 1.54 10.29 -3.41
C TYR A 120 0.09 10.75 -3.28
N ALA A 121 -0.55 10.44 -2.16
CA ALA A 121 -1.92 10.83 -1.89
C ALA A 121 -1.98 11.69 -0.64
N THR A 122 -2.77 12.76 -0.66
CA THR A 122 -2.98 13.62 0.50
C THR A 122 -4.46 13.89 0.71
N ASN A 123 -4.94 13.66 1.93
CA ASN A 123 -6.29 14.00 2.37
C ASN A 123 -6.23 15.24 3.27
N ALA A 124 -7.18 16.16 3.09
CA ALA A 124 -7.40 17.23 4.04
C ALA A 124 -8.28 16.66 5.16
N GLY A 125 -7.62 16.04 6.15
CA GLY A 125 -8.30 15.45 7.31
C GLY A 125 -9.21 16.43 8.05
#